data_AF-A0A948WWY0-F1
#
_entry.id   AF-A0A948WWY0-F1
#
_cell.length_a   1.000
_cell.length_b   1.000
_cell.length_c   1.000
_cell.angle_alpha   90.00
_cell.angle_beta   90.00
_cell.angle_gamma   90.00
#
_symmetry.space_group_name_H-M   'P 1'
#
loop_
_entity.id
_entity.type
_entity.pdbx_description
1 polymer ?
#
loop_
_entity_poly.entity_id
_entity_poly.type
_entity_poly.pdbx_seq_one_letter_code
_entity_poly.pdbx_strand_id
1 'polypeptide(L)'
;MFKGYIIEVLINERRVKKAEVYRFANIQKATLDNIIKGTNIPNCNTLEKIADFFNVPIDIFFERDINIKDNTMYNGNVIKQLLLDKKVPNKELLRYIGTEANASLAQIVNGNPTVKRLEKVADFFGVSMDTFFEREKPFKQTGISKNDDTLYYIEKIELLEKIIKEKDERIKLLENVNQLLTKHT
;
A
#
# COMPACT_ATOMS: atom_id res chain seq x y z
N MET A 1 5.16 -0.98 0.73
CA MET A 1 6.34 -1.66 0.12
C MET A 1 5.90 -2.86 -0.73
N PHE A 2 6.65 -3.29 -1.77
CA PHE A 2 6.35 -4.52 -2.53
C PHE A 2 6.64 -5.77 -1.67
N LYS A 3 5.71 -6.73 -1.70
CA LYS A 3 5.69 -7.93 -0.88
C LYS A 3 5.86 -9.18 -1.75
N GLY A 4 7.09 -9.42 -2.20
CA GLY A 4 7.44 -10.61 -2.97
C GLY A 4 7.03 -11.92 -2.29
N TYR A 5 7.10 -11.97 -0.96
CA TYR A 5 6.76 -13.16 -0.17
C TYR A 5 5.29 -13.59 -0.31
N ILE A 6 4.37 -12.69 -0.70
CA ILE A 6 2.95 -13.03 -0.92
C ILE A 6 2.80 -14.04 -2.06
N ILE A 7 3.70 -14.04 -3.05
CA ILE A 7 3.71 -15.05 -4.12
C ILE A 7 3.98 -16.44 -3.53
N GLU A 8 4.89 -16.56 -2.55
CA GLU A 8 5.14 -17.83 -1.85
C GLU A 8 3.91 -18.28 -1.05
N VAL A 9 3.21 -17.34 -0.40
CA VAL A 9 1.96 -17.63 0.31
C VAL A 9 0.90 -18.18 -0.64
N LEU A 10 0.67 -17.53 -1.79
CA LEU A 10 -0.29 -17.97 -2.79
C LEU A 10 0.07 -19.34 -3.39
N ILE A 11 1.36 -19.62 -3.63
CA ILE A 11 1.83 -20.92 -4.08
C ILE A 11 1.41 -22.02 -3.10
N ASN A 12 1.64 -21.78 -1.80
CA ASN A 12 1.33 -22.74 -0.75
C ASN A 12 -0.18 -22.90 -0.54
N GLU A 13 -0.94 -21.81 -0.51
CA GLU A 13 -2.40 -21.83 -0.33
C GLU A 13 -3.11 -22.54 -1.49
N ARG A 14 -2.70 -22.26 -2.73
CA ARG A 14 -3.31 -22.84 -3.94
C ARG A 14 -2.71 -24.20 -4.31
N ARG A 15 -1.71 -24.68 -3.56
CA ARG A 15 -1.01 -25.96 -3.77
C ARG A 15 -0.46 -26.14 -5.20
N VAL A 16 0.02 -25.05 -5.79
CA VAL A 16 0.62 -25.05 -7.13
C VAL A 16 2.14 -25.23 -7.04
N LYS A 17 2.79 -25.66 -8.12
CA LYS A 17 4.26 -25.72 -8.17
C LYS A 17 4.82 -24.38 -8.64
N LYS A 18 5.97 -23.95 -8.08
CA LYS A 18 6.72 -22.77 -8.58
C LYS A 18 7.00 -22.84 -10.09
N ALA A 19 7.17 -24.07 -10.59
CA ALA A 19 7.35 -24.36 -12.01
C ALA A 19 6.22 -23.86 -12.91
N GLU A 20 4.98 -23.92 -12.43
CA GLU A 20 3.82 -23.49 -13.20
C GLU A 20 3.76 -21.97 -13.26
N VAL A 21 4.07 -21.31 -12.14
CA VAL A 21 4.09 -19.84 -12.01
C VAL A 21 5.13 -19.22 -12.95
N TYR A 22 6.40 -19.64 -12.88
CA TYR A 22 7.44 -19.01 -13.71
C TYR A 22 7.27 -19.33 -15.20
N ARG A 23 6.72 -20.49 -15.55
CA ARG A 23 6.39 -20.83 -16.94
C ARG A 23 5.26 -19.96 -17.47
N PHE A 24 4.18 -19.78 -16.69
CA PHE A 24 3.06 -18.92 -17.08
C PHE A 24 3.48 -17.45 -17.21
N ALA A 25 4.25 -16.94 -16.25
CA ALA A 25 4.77 -15.58 -16.29
C ALA A 25 5.86 -15.37 -17.37
N ASN A 26 6.30 -16.43 -18.04
CA ASN A 26 7.40 -16.45 -19.02
C ASN A 26 8.70 -15.84 -18.46
N ILE A 27 9.09 -16.28 -17.25
CA ILE A 27 10.31 -15.88 -16.56
C ILE A 27 11.15 -17.09 -16.15
N GLN A 28 12.43 -16.86 -15.86
CA GLN A 28 13.29 -17.93 -15.36
C GLN A 28 12.98 -18.25 -13.89
N LYS A 29 13.23 -19.51 -13.48
CA LYS A 29 13.09 -19.95 -12.08
C LYS A 29 13.82 -19.03 -11.10
N ALA A 30 15.06 -18.66 -11.41
CA ALA A 30 15.87 -17.79 -10.58
C ALA A 30 15.25 -16.38 -10.44
N THR A 31 14.63 -15.87 -11.50
CA THR A 31 13.91 -14.57 -11.46
C THR A 31 12.75 -14.63 -10.49
N LEU A 32 11.94 -15.69 -10.53
CA LEU A 32 10.82 -15.87 -9.58
C LEU A 32 11.34 -15.98 -8.14
N ASP A 33 12.39 -16.77 -7.89
CA ASP A 33 12.98 -16.91 -6.56
C ASP A 33 13.49 -15.57 -6.00
N ASN A 34 14.09 -14.71 -6.84
CA ASN A 34 14.54 -13.37 -6.46
C ASN A 34 13.38 -12.39 -6.22
N ILE A 35 12.29 -12.51 -7.00
CA ILE A 35 11.07 -11.73 -6.77
C ILE A 35 10.47 -12.08 -5.40
N ILE A 36 10.35 -13.37 -5.11
CA ILE A 36 9.79 -13.86 -3.83
C ILE A 36 10.61 -13.36 -2.63
N LYS A 37 11.95 -13.39 -2.74
CA LYS A 37 12.86 -12.88 -1.72
C LYS A 37 12.87 -11.35 -1.59
N GLY A 38 12.24 -10.63 -2.51
CA GLY A 38 12.25 -9.17 -2.55
C GLY A 38 13.58 -8.56 -3.04
N THR A 39 14.52 -9.38 -3.53
CA THR A 39 15.80 -8.89 -4.08
C THR A 39 15.65 -8.37 -5.51
N ASN A 40 14.56 -8.74 -6.20
CA ASN A 40 14.19 -8.23 -7.51
C ASN A 40 12.74 -7.73 -7.51
N ILE A 41 12.50 -6.51 -7.98
CA ILE A 41 11.15 -5.96 -8.12
C ILE A 41 10.72 -6.18 -9.58
N PRO A 42 9.65 -6.95 -9.85
CA PRO A 42 9.23 -7.25 -11.21
C PRO A 42 8.69 -6.00 -11.92
N ASN A 43 8.73 -6.00 -13.25
CA ASN A 43 7.98 -5.03 -14.05
C ASN A 43 6.46 -5.36 -14.01
N CYS A 44 5.62 -4.41 -14.40
CA CYS A 44 4.17 -4.57 -14.31
C CYS A 44 3.65 -5.74 -15.14
N ASN A 45 4.19 -6.02 -16.33
CA ASN A 45 3.75 -7.14 -17.17
C ASN A 45 4.07 -8.51 -16.53
N THR A 46 5.23 -8.66 -15.92
CA THR A 46 5.56 -9.88 -15.15
C THR A 46 4.65 -10.01 -13.93
N LEU A 47 4.41 -8.92 -13.22
CA LEU A 47 3.58 -8.92 -12.02
C LEU A 47 2.10 -9.21 -12.34
N GLU A 48 1.58 -8.63 -13.43
CA GLU A 48 0.25 -8.89 -13.99
C GLU A 48 0.06 -10.37 -14.31
N LYS A 49 0.98 -10.98 -15.05
CA LYS A 49 0.90 -12.42 -15.33
C LYS A 49 0.92 -13.30 -14.08
N ILE A 50 1.68 -12.90 -13.06
CA ILE A 50 1.68 -13.60 -11.77
C ILE A 50 0.32 -13.41 -11.07
N ALA A 51 -0.23 -12.21 -11.10
CA ALA A 51 -1.55 -11.91 -10.52
C ALA A 51 -2.67 -12.68 -11.23
N ASP A 52 -2.67 -12.69 -12.56
CA ASP A 52 -3.59 -13.44 -13.42
C ASP A 52 -3.53 -14.95 -13.15
N PHE A 53 -2.31 -15.50 -13.02
CA PHE A 53 -2.13 -16.91 -12.70
C PHE A 53 -2.84 -17.31 -11.39
N PHE A 54 -2.81 -16.43 -10.39
CA PHE A 54 -3.48 -16.66 -9.10
C PHE A 54 -4.92 -16.12 -9.06
N ASN A 55 -5.38 -15.44 -10.11
CA ASN A 55 -6.63 -14.73 -10.18
C ASN A 55 -6.83 -13.77 -8.97
N VAL A 56 -5.81 -12.98 -8.68
CA VAL A 56 -5.80 -12.00 -7.58
C VAL A 56 -5.50 -10.60 -8.11
N PRO A 57 -5.97 -9.52 -7.43
CA PRO A 57 -5.55 -8.17 -7.79
C PRO A 57 -4.06 -7.97 -7.53
N ILE A 58 -3.39 -7.19 -8.40
CA ILE A 58 -1.95 -6.84 -8.29
C ILE A 58 -1.64 -6.16 -6.95
N ASP A 59 -2.60 -5.42 -6.39
CA ASP A 59 -2.43 -4.67 -5.15
C ASP A 59 -2.13 -5.54 -3.92
N ILE A 60 -2.46 -6.84 -3.96
CA ILE A 60 -2.14 -7.77 -2.87
C ILE A 60 -0.62 -7.88 -2.61
N PHE A 61 0.19 -7.60 -3.63
CA PHE A 61 1.64 -7.61 -3.53
C PHE A 61 2.20 -6.30 -2.96
N PHE A 62 1.38 -5.41 -2.41
CA PHE A 62 1.82 -4.15 -1.82
C PHE A 62 1.26 -3.91 -0.43
N GLU A 63 2.08 -3.30 0.42
CA GLU A 63 1.68 -2.75 1.71
C GLU A 63 0.90 -1.45 1.48
N ARG A 64 -0.44 -1.55 1.52
CA ARG A 64 -1.38 -0.43 1.68
C ARG A 64 -2.51 -0.88 2.57
N ASP A 65 -3.01 0.02 3.41
CA ASP A 65 -4.28 -0.18 4.11
C ASP A 65 -5.39 -0.35 3.06
N ILE A 66 -6.06 -1.48 3.17
CA ILE A 66 -6.89 -2.15 2.17
C ILE A 66 -8.01 -1.25 1.62
N ASN A 67 -8.27 -1.32 0.31
CA ASN A 67 -9.64 -1.36 -0.26
C ASN A 67 -9.58 -1.84 -1.72
N ILE A 68 -10.18 -3.02 -1.99
CA ILE A 68 -10.15 -3.69 -3.29
C ILE A 68 -11.45 -3.42 -4.05
N LYS A 69 -11.30 -2.93 -5.29
CA LYS A 69 -12.00 -3.30 -6.54
C LYS A 69 -11.84 -2.15 -7.53
N ASP A 70 -11.17 -2.39 -8.66
CA ASP A 70 -11.50 -1.86 -10.00
C ASP A 70 -10.27 -1.87 -10.92
N ASN A 71 -10.50 -2.23 -12.17
CA ASN A 71 -9.54 -2.36 -13.25
C ASN A 71 -9.20 -0.95 -13.80
N THR A 72 -8.05 -0.36 -13.47
CA THR A 72 -7.68 1.00 -13.94
C THR A 72 -6.40 1.02 -14.78
N MET A 73 -6.50 1.62 -15.96
CA MET A 73 -5.41 1.73 -16.95
C MET A 73 -4.64 3.04 -16.75
N TYR A 74 -3.30 2.98 -16.82
CA TYR A 74 -2.42 4.15 -16.68
C TYR A 74 -2.56 5.11 -17.88
N ASN A 75 -2.74 6.41 -17.62
CA ASN A 75 -2.70 7.47 -18.64
C ASN A 75 -1.54 8.45 -18.38
N GLY A 76 -0.41 8.20 -19.04
CA GLY A 76 0.76 9.08 -18.96
C GLY A 76 0.61 10.42 -19.68
N ASN A 77 -0.43 10.64 -20.51
CA ASN A 77 -0.64 11.93 -21.18
C ASN A 77 -0.95 13.06 -20.17
N VAL A 78 -1.50 12.73 -19.00
CA VAL A 78 -1.73 13.69 -17.92
C VAL A 78 -0.43 14.36 -17.46
N ILE A 79 0.71 13.67 -17.56
CA ILE A 79 2.03 14.23 -17.23
C ILE A 79 2.42 15.33 -18.23
N LYS A 80 2.14 15.16 -19.53
CA LYS A 80 2.37 16.21 -20.54
C LYS A 80 1.51 17.44 -20.25
N GLN A 81 0.27 17.22 -19.85
CA GLN A 81 -0.66 18.29 -19.54
C GLN A 81 -0.20 19.09 -18.30
N LEU A 82 0.20 18.42 -17.23
CA LEU A 82 0.72 19.09 -16.03
C LEU A 82 2.01 19.90 -16.29
N LEU A 83 2.89 19.42 -17.18
CA LEU A 83 4.08 20.15 -17.60
C LEU A 83 3.72 21.47 -18.31
N LEU A 84 2.73 21.42 -19.22
CA LEU A 84 2.24 22.60 -19.93
C LEU A 84 1.55 23.58 -18.99
N ASP A 85 0.63 23.10 -18.15
CA ASP A 85 -0.18 23.92 -17.25
C ASP A 85 0.69 24.66 -16.23
N LYS A 86 1.69 23.97 -15.66
CA LYS A 86 2.63 24.58 -14.71
C LYS A 86 3.81 25.29 -15.38
N LYS A 87 3.86 25.32 -16.73
CA LYS A 87 4.95 25.90 -17.53
C LYS A 87 6.34 25.38 -17.11
N VAL A 88 6.40 24.12 -16.73
CA VAL A 88 7.64 23.46 -16.30
C VAL A 88 8.33 22.83 -17.51
N PRO A 89 9.62 23.11 -17.74
CA PRO A 89 10.37 22.45 -18.79
C PRO A 89 10.62 20.98 -18.43
N ASN A 90 10.52 20.09 -19.43
CA ASN A 90 10.76 18.65 -19.28
C ASN A 90 12.04 18.29 -18.52
N LYS A 91 13.12 19.05 -18.73
CA LYS A 91 14.43 18.85 -18.09
C LYS A 91 14.37 18.98 -16.57
N GLU A 92 13.49 19.83 -16.05
CA GLU A 92 13.37 20.06 -14.61
C GLU A 92 12.71 18.88 -13.90
N LEU A 93 11.62 18.35 -14.47
CA LEU A 93 10.99 17.11 -14.00
C LEU A 93 11.98 15.94 -14.07
N LEU A 94 12.70 15.78 -15.19
CA LEU A 94 13.67 14.71 -15.36
C LEU A 94 14.76 14.77 -14.27
N ARG A 95 15.33 15.97 -14.05
CA ARG A 95 16.33 16.19 -13.00
C ARG A 95 15.81 15.81 -11.62
N TYR A 96 14.56 16.14 -11.28
CA TYR A 96 13.94 15.76 -10.01
C TYR A 96 13.77 14.24 -9.86
N ILE A 97 13.37 13.55 -10.93
CA ILE A 97 13.23 12.09 -10.93
C ILE A 97 14.60 11.40 -10.79
N GLY A 98 15.68 12.11 -11.14
CA GLY A 98 17.07 11.63 -11.08
C GLY A 98 17.58 11.09 -12.40
N THR A 99 17.13 11.64 -13.53
CA THR A 99 17.57 11.28 -14.88
C THR A 99 17.64 12.53 -15.76
N GLU A 100 18.50 12.58 -16.78
CA GLU A 100 18.57 13.73 -17.70
C GLU A 100 18.22 13.36 -19.15
N ALA A 101 17.91 12.08 -19.39
CA ALA A 101 17.64 11.58 -20.72
C ALA A 101 16.19 11.90 -21.16
N ASN A 102 16.02 12.69 -22.23
CA ASN A 102 14.70 13.00 -22.81
C ASN A 102 13.90 11.73 -23.21
N ALA A 103 14.60 10.65 -23.57
CA ALA A 103 13.99 9.34 -23.82
C ALA A 103 13.26 8.78 -22.58
N SER A 104 13.69 9.15 -21.37
CA SER A 104 13.05 8.74 -20.12
C SER A 104 11.67 9.38 -19.95
N LEU A 105 11.44 10.60 -20.44
CA LEU A 105 10.11 11.22 -20.37
C LEU A 105 9.13 10.50 -21.31
N ALA A 106 9.56 10.17 -22.53
CA ALA A 106 8.74 9.41 -23.47
C ALA A 106 8.38 8.02 -22.92
N GLN A 107 9.30 7.36 -22.22
CA GLN A 107 9.05 6.08 -21.54
C GLN A 107 8.10 6.19 -20.35
N ILE A 108 8.12 7.33 -19.64
CA ILE A 108 7.17 7.56 -18.56
C ILE A 108 5.79 7.82 -19.16
N VAL A 109 5.68 8.73 -20.14
CA VAL A 109 4.39 9.16 -20.69
C VAL A 109 3.72 8.10 -21.57
N ASN A 110 4.47 7.50 -22.51
CA ASN A 110 3.91 6.58 -23.49
C ASN A 110 4.17 5.10 -23.13
N GLY A 111 4.91 4.86 -22.04
CA GLY A 111 5.28 3.51 -21.62
C GLY A 111 4.60 3.10 -20.32
N ASN A 112 5.16 2.08 -19.68
CA ASN A 112 4.69 1.56 -18.40
C ASN A 112 5.76 1.86 -17.33
N PRO A 113 5.74 3.07 -16.72
CA PRO A 113 6.76 3.45 -15.76
C PRO A 113 6.67 2.59 -14.51
N THR A 114 7.81 2.41 -13.84
CA THR A 114 7.81 1.81 -12.51
C THR A 114 7.08 2.74 -11.54
N VAL A 115 6.40 2.15 -10.53
CA VAL A 115 5.68 2.90 -9.49
C VAL A 115 6.58 3.92 -8.80
N LYS A 116 7.85 3.55 -8.51
CA LYS A 116 8.86 4.46 -7.94
C LYS A 116 9.13 5.69 -8.80
N ARG A 117 9.04 5.56 -10.13
CA ARG A 117 9.17 6.72 -11.04
C ARG A 117 7.90 7.55 -11.02
N LEU A 118 6.72 6.91 -11.03
CA LEU A 118 5.45 7.61 -11.02
C LEU A 118 5.20 8.38 -9.71
N GLU A 119 5.62 7.83 -8.57
CA GLU A 119 5.61 8.50 -7.25
C GLU A 119 6.37 9.82 -7.31
N LYS A 120 7.62 9.81 -7.77
CA LYS A 120 8.41 11.03 -7.93
C LYS A 120 7.78 12.05 -8.87
N VAL A 121 7.08 11.59 -9.90
CA VAL A 121 6.34 12.48 -10.81
C VAL A 121 5.17 13.13 -10.07
N ALA A 122 4.42 12.36 -9.27
CA ALA A 122 3.33 12.85 -8.44
C ALA A 122 3.82 13.89 -7.41
N ASP A 123 4.89 13.57 -6.70
CA ASP A 123 5.54 14.44 -5.71
C ASP A 123 6.01 15.75 -6.33
N PHE A 124 6.64 15.69 -7.51
CA PHE A 124 7.09 16.87 -8.23
C PHE A 124 5.95 17.84 -8.54
N PHE A 125 4.79 17.30 -8.92
CA PHE A 125 3.62 18.13 -9.23
C PHE A 125 2.77 18.48 -8.01
N GLY A 126 3.01 17.83 -6.86
CA GLY A 126 2.19 17.95 -5.66
C GLY A 126 0.77 17.42 -5.86
N VAL A 127 0.62 16.36 -6.67
CA VAL A 127 -0.69 15.76 -6.99
C VAL A 127 -0.74 14.31 -6.51
N SER A 128 -1.95 13.77 -6.35
CA SER A 128 -2.11 12.33 -6.08
C SER A 128 -1.66 11.52 -7.30
N MET A 129 -1.05 10.35 -7.09
CA MET A 129 -0.74 9.39 -8.16
C MET A 129 -2.00 9.00 -8.96
N ASP A 130 -3.17 9.03 -8.32
CA ASP A 130 -4.47 8.77 -8.94
C ASP A 130 -4.76 9.67 -10.13
N THR A 131 -4.16 10.87 -10.15
CA THR A 131 -4.29 11.84 -11.25
C THR A 131 -3.85 11.25 -12.59
N PHE A 132 -2.94 10.27 -12.57
CA PHE A 132 -2.40 9.62 -13.77
C PHE A 132 -3.20 8.40 -14.22
N PHE A 133 -4.39 8.17 -13.67
CA PHE A 133 -5.25 7.04 -13.99
C PHE A 133 -6.64 7.54 -14.38
N GLU A 134 -7.15 7.05 -15.51
CA GLU A 134 -8.51 7.35 -15.94
C GLU A 134 -9.50 6.45 -15.20
N ARG A 135 -10.54 7.06 -14.62
CA ARG A 135 -11.60 6.37 -13.90
C ARG A 135 -12.90 6.54 -14.67
N GLU A 136 -13.57 5.43 -15.02
CA GLU A 136 -14.93 5.48 -15.59
C GLU A 136 -15.97 5.95 -14.56
N LYS A 137 -15.64 5.90 -13.26
CA LYS A 137 -16.48 6.44 -12.19
C LYS A 137 -15.71 7.50 -11.39
N PRO A 138 -16.31 8.67 -11.14
CA PRO A 138 -15.68 9.68 -10.31
C PRO A 138 -15.44 9.11 -8.91
N PHE A 139 -14.27 9.43 -8.36
CA PHE A 139 -13.96 9.17 -6.97
C PHE A 139 -15.03 9.80 -6.08
N LYS A 140 -15.85 8.98 -5.42
CA LYS A 140 -16.50 9.47 -4.21
C LYS A 140 -15.46 9.37 -3.12
N GLN A 141 -14.92 10.51 -2.74
CA GLN A 141 -14.28 10.68 -1.46
C GLN A 141 -15.38 10.36 -0.43
N THR A 142 -15.47 9.09 0.00
CA THR A 142 -16.06 8.80 1.31
C THR A 142 -15.18 9.56 2.26
N GLY A 143 -15.65 10.75 2.64
CA GLY A 143 -15.02 11.52 3.70
C GLY A 143 -14.78 10.53 4.82
N ILE A 144 -13.52 10.41 5.23
CA ILE A 144 -13.25 10.08 6.61
C ILE A 144 -13.99 11.18 7.37
N SER A 145 -15.18 10.85 7.88
CA SER A 145 -15.80 11.67 8.90
C SER A 145 -14.83 11.58 10.08
N LYS A 146 -13.87 12.51 10.13
CA LYS A 146 -12.91 12.63 11.23
C LYS A 146 -13.62 12.73 12.59
N ASN A 147 -14.93 12.96 12.59
CA ASN A 147 -15.75 13.11 13.77
C ASN A 147 -16.19 11.77 14.38
N ASP A 148 -16.44 10.73 13.57
CA ASP A 148 -17.07 9.48 14.05
C ASP A 148 -16.05 8.55 14.74
N ASP A 149 -14.87 8.42 14.12
CA ASP A 149 -13.76 7.65 14.73
C ASP A 149 -13.25 8.33 16.01
N THR A 150 -13.20 9.66 16.04
CA THR A 150 -12.74 10.41 17.22
C THR A 150 -13.69 10.21 18.40
N LEU A 151 -15.01 10.24 18.16
CA LEU A 151 -16.00 10.00 19.21
C LEU A 151 -15.93 8.56 19.74
N TYR A 152 -15.79 7.57 18.85
CA TYR A 152 -15.60 6.17 19.25
C TYR A 152 -14.36 5.96 20.13
N TYR A 153 -13.23 6.60 19.80
CA TYR A 153 -12.03 6.51 20.62
C TYR A 153 -12.18 7.25 21.95
N ILE A 154 -12.87 8.39 21.98
CA ILE A 154 -13.15 9.13 23.22
C ILE A 154 -14.03 8.30 24.17
N GLU A 155 -15.14 7.76 23.70
CA GLU A 155 -16.05 6.91 24.50
C GLU A 155 -15.34 5.67 25.03
N LYS A 156 -14.47 5.06 24.21
CA LYS A 156 -13.65 3.91 24.61
C LYS A 156 -12.62 4.27 25.68
N ILE A 157 -12.01 5.45 25.60
CA ILE A 157 -11.06 5.94 26.61
C ILE A 157 -11.78 6.19 27.94
N GLU A 158 -12.93 6.87 27.93
CA GLU A 158 -13.72 7.13 29.14
C GLU A 158 -14.15 5.83 29.84
N LEU A 159 -14.57 4.82 29.07
CA LEU A 159 -14.92 3.51 29.62
C LEU A 159 -13.72 2.81 30.26
N LEU A 160 -12.55 2.88 29.63
CA LEU A 160 -11.33 2.28 30.16
C LEU A 160 -10.87 2.98 31.45
N GLU A 161 -10.96 4.30 31.53
CA GLU A 161 -10.66 5.06 32.75
C GLU A 161 -11.57 4.68 33.91
N LYS A 162 -12.88 4.50 33.64
CA LYS A 162 -13.83 4.03 34.65
C LYS A 162 -13.50 2.63 35.16
N ILE A 163 -13.15 1.72 34.26
CA ILE A 163 -12.75 0.35 34.62
C ILE A 163 -11.47 0.35 35.46
N ILE A 164 -10.50 1.19 35.12
CA ILE A 164 -9.25 1.34 35.90
C ILE A 164 -9.58 1.82 37.31
N LYS A 165 -10.42 2.86 37.44
CA LYS A 165 -10.83 3.37 38.75
C LYS A 165 -11.53 2.31 39.61
N GLU A 166 -12.46 1.54 39.04
CA GLU A 166 -13.13 0.45 39.76
C GLU A 166 -12.14 -0.65 40.19
N LYS A 167 -11.11 -0.93 39.38
CA LYS A 167 -10.05 -1.88 39.74
C LYS A 167 -9.20 -1.36 40.90
N ASP A 168 -8.83 -0.08 40.90
CA ASP A 168 -8.06 0.53 41.98
C ASP A 168 -8.82 0.52 43.32
N GLU A 169 -10.12 0.83 43.31
CA GLU A 169 -10.98 0.74 44.50
C GLU A 169 -11.04 -0.70 45.04
N ARG A 170 -11.12 -1.69 44.14
CA ARG A 170 -11.16 -3.10 44.51
C ARG A 170 -9.83 -3.58 45.07
N ILE A 171 -8.70 -3.13 44.52
CA ILE A 171 -7.36 -3.38 45.05
C ILE A 171 -7.26 -2.83 46.47
N LYS A 172 -7.66 -1.58 46.69
CA LYS A 172 -7.63 -0.94 48.02
C LYS A 172 -8.47 -1.69 49.05
N LEU A 173 -9.65 -2.17 48.65
CA LEU A 173 -10.49 -2.99 49.53
C LEU A 173 -9.80 -4.32 49.90
N LEU A 174 -9.19 -4.99 48.92
CA LEU A 174 -8.46 -6.24 49.14
C LEU A 174 -7.24 -6.04 50.05
N GLU A 175 -6.51 -4.93 49.88
CA GLU A 175 -5.41 -4.56 50.76
C GLU A 175 -5.89 -4.35 52.21
N ASN A 176 -7.01 -3.65 52.40
CA ASN A 176 -7.60 -3.46 53.73
C ASN A 176 -8.03 -4.79 54.37
N VAL A 177 -8.68 -5.68 53.59
CA VAL A 177 -9.08 -7.01 54.07
C VAL A 177 -7.85 -7.84 54.47
N ASN A 178 -6.81 -7.85 53.65
CA ASN A 178 -5.56 -8.54 53.96
C ASN A 178 -4.91 -7.98 55.23
N GLN A 179 -4.86 -6.66 55.40
CA GLN A 179 -4.33 -6.02 56.60
C GLN A 179 -5.09 -6.45 57.86
N LEU A 180 -6.43 -6.51 57.81
CA LEU A 180 -7.26 -6.97 58.94
C LEU A 180 -7.00 -8.44 59.27
N LEU A 181 -6.89 -9.31 58.26
CA LEU A 181 -6.60 -10.73 58.46
C LEU A 181 -5.21 -10.95 59.08
N THR A 182 -4.19 -10.21 58.62
CA THR A 182 -2.83 -10.28 59.17
C THR A 182 -2.68 -9.67 60.57
N LYS A 183 -3.63 -8.86 61.05
CA LYS A 183 -3.64 -8.34 62.42
C LYS A 183 -4.22 -9.33 63.45
N HIS A 184 -4.87 -10.39 62.99
CA HIS A 184 -5.50 -11.42 63.83
C HIS A 184 -4.75 -12.77 63.83
N THR A 185 -3.51 -12.77 63.32
CA THR A 185 -2.57 -13.91 63.39
C THR A 185 -1.35 -13.49 64.20
#